data_AF-A0A2S8PE23-F1
#
_entry.id   AF-A0A2S8PE23-F1
#
_cell.length_a   1.000
_cell.length_b   1.000
_cell.length_c   1.000
_cell.angle_alpha   90.00
_cell.angle_beta   90.00
_cell.angle_gamma   90.00
#
_symmetry.space_group_name_H-M   'P 1'
#
loop_
_entity.id
_entity.type
_entity.pdbx_description
1 polymer ?
#
loop_
_entity_poly.entity_id
_entity_poly.type
_entity_poly.pdbx_seq_one_letter_code
_entity_poly.pdbx_strand_id
1 'polypeptide(L)'
;MDTRACGIEEIRELLQEYIKGLSSPFDTFHEQYILASQFYIILSENASIGYYAIHDHSLLTQFYLRRPHQRHAQVLLRRVLEEHQVNEVFVSTGDELLLSLALDLDMAIAKQAYFFQDSGMDLTSDPGSDLGVLRSAELADLEDIQRVCGDFLGSVALRIQKGELFTCYRGSELLGVGIVERSALIEGTASIGMFTNESYRHQGIGRKIICG
;
A
#
# COMPACT_ATOMS: atom_id res chain seq x y z
N MET A 1 -21.69 -21.58 9.28
CA MET A 1 -20.59 -20.89 8.58
C MET A 1 -19.50 -20.73 9.60
N ASP A 2 -18.34 -21.28 9.28
CA ASP A 2 -17.25 -21.47 10.22
C ASP A 2 -16.02 -20.71 9.72
N THR A 3 -15.16 -20.31 10.66
CA THR A 3 -13.94 -19.55 10.40
C THR A 3 -12.75 -20.31 10.98
N ARG A 4 -11.61 -20.25 10.31
CA ARG A 4 -10.37 -20.88 10.77
C ARG A 4 -9.15 -20.05 10.37
N ALA A 5 -8.20 -19.89 11.29
CA ALA A 5 -6.89 -19.29 10.99
C ALA A 5 -6.13 -20.13 9.95
N CYS A 6 -5.53 -19.46 8.98
CA CYS A 6 -4.85 -20.10 7.85
C CYS A 6 -3.62 -19.29 7.40
N GLY A 7 -2.76 -19.91 6.61
CA GLY A 7 -1.70 -19.21 5.90
C GLY A 7 -2.23 -18.47 4.67
N ILE A 8 -1.51 -17.44 4.21
CA ILE A 8 -1.84 -16.70 2.97
C ILE A 8 -1.95 -17.63 1.75
N GLU A 9 -1.17 -18.71 1.75
CA GLU A 9 -1.18 -19.73 0.72
C GLU A 9 -2.52 -20.45 0.56
N GLU A 10 -3.25 -20.65 1.66
CA GLU A 10 -4.54 -21.33 1.66
C GLU A 10 -5.66 -20.46 1.06
N ILE A 11 -5.49 -19.14 1.08
CA ILE A 11 -6.47 -18.17 0.55
C ILE A 11 -6.04 -17.55 -0.78
N ARG A 12 -4.93 -18.02 -1.39
CA ARG A 12 -4.32 -17.41 -2.57
C ARG A 12 -5.32 -17.15 -3.70
N GLU A 13 -6.20 -18.10 -3.99
CA GLU A 13 -7.27 -17.96 -4.98
C GLU A 13 -8.25 -16.84 -4.62
N LEU A 14 -8.74 -16.82 -3.37
CA LEU A 14 -9.65 -15.80 -2.87
C LEU A 14 -9.02 -14.41 -2.83
N LEU A 15 -7.73 -14.32 -2.48
CA LEU A 15 -6.97 -13.08 -2.48
C LEU A 15 -6.83 -12.52 -3.90
N GLN A 16 -6.57 -13.38 -4.88
CA GLN A 16 -6.55 -12.96 -6.29
C GLN A 16 -7.94 -12.53 -6.79
N GLU A 17 -9.01 -13.22 -6.38
CA GLU A 17 -10.38 -12.80 -6.67
C GLU A 17 -10.70 -11.44 -6.04
N TYR A 18 -10.26 -11.22 -4.80
CA TYR A 18 -10.42 -9.94 -4.09
C TYR A 18 -9.70 -8.80 -4.82
N ILE A 19 -8.40 -8.95 -5.12
CA ILE A 19 -7.59 -7.91 -5.78
C ILE A 19 -8.20 -7.54 -7.14
N LYS A 20 -8.66 -8.53 -7.91
CA LYS A 20 -9.34 -8.29 -9.21
C LYS A 20 -10.68 -7.57 -9.06
N GLY A 21 -11.31 -7.64 -7.90
CA GLY A 21 -12.59 -6.99 -7.60
C GLY A 21 -12.47 -5.54 -7.14
N LEU A 22 -11.26 -5.06 -6.81
CA LEU A 22 -11.03 -3.68 -6.39
C LEU A 22 -11.17 -2.70 -7.56
N SER A 23 -11.75 -1.52 -7.30
CA SER A 23 -11.82 -0.45 -8.30
C SER A 23 -10.51 0.32 -8.45
N SER A 24 -9.59 0.19 -7.50
CA SER A 24 -8.22 0.69 -7.56
C SER A 24 -7.26 -0.16 -6.71
N PRO A 25 -5.98 -0.31 -7.10
CA PRO A 25 -4.96 -0.89 -6.21
C PRO A 25 -4.83 -0.12 -4.89
N PHE A 26 -4.39 -0.84 -3.86
CA PHE A 26 -3.88 -0.26 -2.62
C PHE A 26 -2.38 0.00 -2.73
N ASP A 27 -1.86 0.88 -1.87
CA ASP A 27 -0.43 1.18 -1.81
C ASP A 27 0.35 0.12 -1.02
N THR A 28 1.68 0.17 -1.13
CA THR A 28 2.58 -0.75 -0.42
C THR A 28 2.55 -0.55 1.10
N PHE A 29 2.16 0.63 1.58
CA PHE A 29 1.95 0.84 3.01
C PHE A 29 0.78 -0.01 3.52
N HIS A 30 -0.39 0.06 2.88
CA HIS A 30 -1.52 -0.81 3.24
C HIS A 30 -1.17 -2.30 3.01
N GLU A 31 -0.46 -2.63 1.92
CA GLU A 31 0.01 -3.99 1.66
C GLU A 31 0.84 -4.57 2.81
N GLN A 32 1.72 -3.77 3.44
CA GLN A 32 2.51 -4.24 4.58
C GLN A 32 1.64 -4.66 5.77
N TYR A 33 0.56 -3.93 6.05
CA TYR A 33 -0.41 -4.31 7.08
C TYR A 33 -1.12 -5.62 6.74
N ILE A 34 -1.53 -5.78 5.48
CA ILE A 34 -2.17 -7.02 4.99
C ILE A 34 -1.22 -8.20 5.14
N LEU A 35 0.03 -8.09 4.67
CA LEU A 35 1.03 -9.16 4.73
C LEU A 35 1.42 -9.53 6.17
N ALA A 36 1.38 -8.56 7.09
CA ALA A 36 1.62 -8.78 8.52
C ALA A 36 0.37 -9.26 9.29
N SER A 37 -0.78 -9.42 8.63
CA SER A 37 -2.03 -9.84 9.27
C SER A 37 -2.09 -11.36 9.47
N GLN A 38 -2.86 -11.78 10.48
CA GLN A 38 -3.35 -13.16 10.57
C GLN A 38 -4.56 -13.33 9.63
N PHE A 39 -4.48 -14.31 8.74
CA PHE A 39 -5.57 -14.63 7.81
C PHE A 39 -6.53 -15.68 8.38
N TYR A 40 -7.79 -15.56 8.02
CA TYR A 40 -8.86 -16.49 8.36
C TYR A 40 -9.69 -16.81 7.14
N ILE A 41 -9.92 -18.09 6.88
CA ILE A 41 -10.80 -18.55 5.81
C ILE A 41 -12.24 -18.69 6.33
N ILE A 42 -13.22 -18.31 5.51
CA ILE A 42 -14.66 -18.45 5.79
C ILE A 42 -15.19 -19.65 5.01
N LEU A 43 -15.82 -20.58 5.72
CA LEU A 43 -16.31 -21.86 5.19
C LEU A 43 -17.83 -21.96 5.28
N SER A 44 -18.43 -22.51 4.22
CA SER A 44 -19.82 -22.95 4.19
C SER A 44 -19.88 -24.36 3.60
N GLU A 45 -20.40 -25.33 4.35
CA GLU A 45 -20.48 -26.74 3.90
C GLU A 45 -19.12 -27.29 3.39
N ASN A 46 -18.03 -26.92 4.06
CA ASN A 46 -16.63 -27.22 3.71
C ASN A 46 -16.10 -26.56 2.42
N ALA A 47 -16.88 -25.71 1.74
CA ALA A 47 -16.40 -24.87 0.65
C ALA A 47 -15.90 -23.51 1.17
N SER A 48 -14.80 -23.01 0.62
CA SER A 48 -14.30 -21.67 0.89
C SER A 48 -15.16 -20.62 0.17
N ILE A 49 -15.75 -19.71 0.94
CA ILE A 49 -16.67 -18.69 0.43
C ILE A 49 -16.11 -17.26 0.57
N GLY A 50 -14.99 -17.11 1.26
CA GLY A 50 -14.36 -15.82 1.52
C GLY A 50 -13.23 -15.94 2.54
N TYR A 51 -12.65 -14.80 2.91
CA TYR A 51 -11.62 -14.70 3.93
C TYR A 51 -11.66 -13.31 4.57
N TYR A 52 -10.95 -13.16 5.68
CA TYR A 52 -10.65 -11.86 6.28
C TYR A 52 -9.25 -11.89 6.90
N ALA A 53 -8.70 -10.72 7.18
CA ALA A 53 -7.36 -10.57 7.75
C ALA A 53 -7.38 -9.57 8.91
N ILE A 54 -6.79 -9.97 10.04
CA ILE A 54 -6.68 -9.16 11.26
C ILE A 54 -5.21 -8.85 11.51
N HIS A 55 -4.87 -7.56 11.53
CA HIS A 55 -3.56 -7.06 11.92
C HIS A 55 -3.54 -6.71 13.41
N ASP A 56 -2.44 -7.05 14.09
CA ASP A 56 -2.20 -6.73 15.51
C ASP A 56 -3.41 -6.96 16.43
N HIS A 57 -4.11 -8.07 16.20
CA HIS A 57 -5.28 -8.56 16.96
C HIS A 57 -6.58 -7.76 16.88
N SER A 58 -6.58 -6.47 16.49
CA SER A 58 -7.79 -5.64 16.54
C SER A 58 -8.07 -4.78 15.30
N LEU A 59 -7.20 -4.82 14.28
CA LEU A 59 -7.36 -4.04 13.06
C LEU A 59 -7.77 -4.94 11.89
N LEU A 60 -8.97 -4.77 11.37
CA LEU A 60 -9.41 -5.49 10.16
C LEU A 60 -8.80 -4.80 8.93
N THR A 61 -7.96 -5.52 8.19
CA THR A 61 -7.29 -5.02 6.98
C THR A 61 -7.96 -5.50 5.70
N GLN A 62 -8.64 -6.66 5.75
CA GLN A 62 -9.28 -7.28 4.58
C GLN A 62 -10.56 -8.00 4.99
N PHE A 63 -11.59 -7.92 4.15
CA PHE A 63 -12.80 -8.72 4.28
C PHE A 63 -13.39 -9.00 2.90
N TYR A 64 -13.35 -10.27 2.48
CA TYR A 64 -13.81 -10.69 1.18
C TYR A 64 -14.82 -11.83 1.28
N LEU A 65 -15.90 -11.71 0.50
CA LEU A 65 -16.87 -12.77 0.28
C LEU A 65 -17.18 -12.87 -1.21
N ARG A 66 -17.22 -14.11 -1.71
CA ARG A 66 -17.70 -14.41 -3.05
C ARG A 66 -19.12 -13.90 -3.22
N ARG A 67 -19.42 -13.37 -4.41
CA ARG A 67 -20.68 -12.70 -4.74
C ARG A 67 -21.96 -13.45 -4.31
N PRO A 68 -22.08 -14.79 -4.51
CA PRO A 68 -23.28 -15.53 -4.07
C PRO A 68 -23.55 -15.48 -2.57
N HIS A 69 -22.53 -15.20 -1.75
CA HIS A 69 -22.60 -15.19 -0.29
C HIS A 69 -22.66 -13.79 0.31
N GLN A 70 -22.56 -12.72 -0.50
CA GLN A 70 -22.55 -11.33 -0.01
C GLN A 70 -23.84 -10.92 0.71
N ARG A 71 -24.97 -11.60 0.46
CA ARG A 71 -26.20 -11.43 1.27
C ARG A 71 -26.00 -11.71 2.76
N HIS A 72 -24.93 -12.41 3.12
CA HIS A 72 -24.55 -12.72 4.51
C HIS A 72 -23.45 -11.80 5.05
N ALA A 73 -22.95 -10.85 4.25
CA ALA A 73 -21.76 -10.06 4.57
C ALA A 73 -21.91 -9.24 5.86
N GLN A 74 -23.05 -8.55 6.05
CA GLN A 74 -23.30 -7.76 7.27
C GLN A 74 -23.27 -8.63 8.53
N VAL A 75 -23.91 -9.81 8.50
CA VAL A 75 -23.95 -10.72 9.66
C VAL A 75 -22.57 -11.30 9.95
N LEU A 76 -21.84 -11.69 8.89
CA LEU A 76 -20.49 -12.24 9.03
C LEU A 76 -19.49 -11.19 9.53
N LEU A 77 -19.56 -9.96 9.01
CA LEU A 77 -18.68 -8.89 9.47
C LEU A 77 -18.91 -8.60 10.95
N ARG A 78 -20.17 -8.42 11.40
CA ARG A 78 -20.47 -8.20 12.83
C ARG A 78 -19.88 -9.31 13.71
N ARG A 79 -20.03 -10.57 13.29
CA ARG A 79 -19.43 -11.70 14.01
C ARG A 79 -17.90 -11.60 14.06
N VAL A 80 -17.25 -11.25 12.96
CA VAL A 80 -15.79 -11.05 12.91
C VAL A 80 -15.36 -9.94 13.88
N LEU A 81 -16.07 -8.81 13.88
CA LEU A 81 -15.75 -7.69 14.76
C LEU A 81 -15.90 -8.08 16.25
N GLU A 82 -16.96 -8.82 16.59
CA GLU A 82 -17.20 -9.30 17.96
C GLU A 82 -16.17 -10.36 18.40
N GLU A 83 -15.86 -11.32 17.53
CA GLU A 83 -14.96 -12.45 17.83
C GLU A 83 -13.52 -11.99 18.10
N HIS A 84 -13.04 -10.99 17.34
CA HIS A 84 -11.67 -10.48 17.44
C HIS A 84 -11.57 -9.15 18.19
N GLN A 85 -12.69 -8.64 18.75
CA GLN A 85 -12.73 -7.33 19.41
C GLN A 85 -12.18 -6.21 18.50
N VAL A 86 -12.48 -6.29 17.21
CA VAL A 86 -12.03 -5.31 16.23
C VAL A 86 -12.65 -3.96 16.54
N ASN A 87 -11.81 -2.96 16.71
CA ASN A 87 -12.21 -1.57 16.97
C ASN A 87 -11.99 -0.66 15.76
N GLU A 88 -11.17 -1.10 14.79
CA GLU A 88 -10.77 -0.31 13.64
C GLU A 88 -10.78 -1.16 12.36
N VAL A 89 -11.17 -0.53 11.26
CA VAL A 89 -11.12 -1.12 9.91
C VAL A 89 -10.22 -0.23 9.07
N PHE A 90 -9.17 -0.82 8.50
CA PHE A 90 -8.30 -0.12 7.55
C PHE A 90 -8.72 -0.47 6.13
N VAL A 91 -9.31 0.50 5.42
CA VAL A 91 -9.94 0.27 4.13
C VAL A 91 -9.68 1.43 3.18
N SER A 92 -9.42 1.12 1.92
CA SER A 92 -9.36 2.12 0.84
C SER A 92 -10.72 2.29 0.18
N THR A 93 -10.95 3.42 -0.48
CA THR A 93 -12.18 3.60 -1.27
C THR A 93 -12.27 2.68 -2.49
N GLY A 94 -11.17 1.97 -2.83
CA GLY A 94 -11.15 0.94 -3.86
C GLY A 94 -11.82 -0.37 -3.44
N ASP A 95 -11.99 -0.60 -2.14
CA ASP A 95 -12.70 -1.74 -1.56
C ASP A 95 -14.13 -1.32 -1.15
N GLU A 96 -15.00 -1.29 -2.16
CA GLU A 96 -16.37 -0.78 -2.02
C GLU A 96 -17.22 -1.63 -1.08
N LEU A 97 -16.99 -2.95 -1.03
CA LEU A 97 -17.75 -3.84 -0.15
C LEU A 97 -17.43 -3.57 1.31
N LEU A 98 -16.15 -3.60 1.69
CA LEU A 98 -15.76 -3.37 3.08
C LEU A 98 -16.10 -1.95 3.53
N LEU A 99 -15.88 -0.95 2.66
CA LEU A 99 -16.28 0.42 2.97
C LEU A 99 -17.79 0.53 3.21
N SER A 100 -18.62 -0.05 2.35
CA SER A 100 -20.08 -0.01 2.50
C SER A 100 -20.52 -0.70 3.80
N LEU A 101 -19.91 -1.82 4.15
CA LEU A 101 -20.22 -2.52 5.39
C LEU A 101 -19.79 -1.73 6.63
N ALA A 102 -18.64 -1.06 6.60
CA ALA A 102 -18.20 -0.19 7.70
C ALA A 102 -19.17 1.00 7.89
N LEU A 103 -19.68 1.55 6.79
CA LEU A 103 -20.71 2.60 6.81
C LEU A 103 -22.04 2.09 7.39
N ASP A 104 -22.49 0.89 7.01
CA ASP A 104 -23.70 0.24 7.54
C ASP A 104 -23.62 -0.07 9.05
N LEU A 105 -22.41 -0.05 9.61
CA LEU A 105 -22.12 -0.24 11.04
C LEU A 105 -21.93 1.08 11.80
N ASP A 106 -22.17 2.22 11.15
CA ASP A 106 -22.00 3.56 11.72
C ASP A 106 -20.58 3.79 12.30
N MET A 107 -19.55 3.18 11.69
CA MET A 107 -18.17 3.35 12.15
C MET A 107 -17.68 4.79 11.89
N ALA A 108 -16.95 5.34 12.86
CA ALA A 108 -16.33 6.65 12.70
C ALA A 108 -15.27 6.63 11.60
N ILE A 109 -15.27 7.64 10.73
CA ILE A 109 -14.37 7.72 9.58
C ILE A 109 -13.24 8.72 9.86
N ALA A 110 -12.01 8.25 9.83
CA ALA A 110 -10.81 9.08 9.83
C ALA A 110 -10.08 8.95 8.48
N LYS A 111 -9.95 10.05 7.74
CA LYS A 111 -9.22 10.07 6.47
C LYS A 111 -7.71 10.08 6.75
N GLN A 112 -6.98 9.12 6.21
CA GLN A 112 -5.52 9.03 6.38
C GLN A 112 -4.76 9.59 5.16
N ALA A 113 -5.06 9.11 3.96
CA ALA A 113 -4.31 9.44 2.76
C ALA A 113 -5.21 9.48 1.50
N TYR A 114 -4.67 10.05 0.43
CA TYR A 114 -5.23 10.02 -0.91
C TYR A 114 -4.30 9.23 -1.82
N PHE A 115 -4.86 8.28 -2.56
CA PHE A 115 -4.10 7.49 -3.51
C PHE A 115 -4.26 8.04 -4.94
N PHE A 116 -3.15 8.03 -5.66
CA PHE A 116 -3.07 8.50 -7.04
C PHE A 116 -2.47 7.38 -7.90
N GLN A 117 -2.90 7.32 -9.15
CA GLN A 117 -2.33 6.43 -10.15
C GLN A 117 -1.77 7.28 -11.27
N ASP A 118 -0.70 6.77 -11.90
CA ASP A 118 -0.22 7.37 -13.12
C ASP A 118 -1.33 7.30 -14.19
N SER A 119 -1.60 8.45 -14.79
CA SER A 119 -2.57 8.57 -15.88
C SER A 119 -2.09 7.92 -17.18
N GLY A 120 -0.78 7.62 -17.29
CA GLY A 120 -0.15 7.12 -18.51
C GLY A 120 -0.10 8.15 -19.64
N MET A 121 -0.45 9.41 -19.36
CA MET A 121 -0.34 10.49 -20.33
C MET A 121 1.09 11.04 -20.36
N ASP A 122 1.61 11.23 -21.57
CA ASP A 122 2.89 11.88 -21.76
C ASP A 122 2.88 13.31 -21.19
N LEU A 123 3.88 13.62 -20.38
CA LEU A 123 4.07 14.96 -19.86
C LEU A 123 4.61 15.85 -20.99
N THR A 124 3.81 16.83 -21.40
CA THR A 124 4.14 17.75 -22.50
C THR A 124 5.17 18.82 -22.13
N SER A 125 5.67 18.84 -20.90
CA SER A 125 6.68 19.80 -20.43
C SER A 125 7.84 19.10 -19.74
N ASP A 126 9.03 19.27 -20.29
CA ASP A 126 10.30 18.96 -19.64
C ASP A 126 10.34 19.74 -18.30
N PRO A 127 10.62 19.07 -17.15
CA PRO A 127 10.79 19.75 -15.86
C PRO A 127 11.83 20.88 -15.86
N GLY A 128 12.64 20.99 -16.91
CA GLY A 128 13.69 22.00 -17.05
C GLY A 128 15.05 21.34 -16.84
N SER A 129 15.97 21.67 -17.74
CA SER A 129 17.26 20.99 -17.86
C SER A 129 18.17 21.13 -16.64
N ASP A 130 17.97 22.13 -15.78
CA ASP A 130 18.85 22.43 -14.64
C ASP A 130 18.41 21.80 -13.30
N LEU A 131 17.36 20.99 -13.27
CA LEU A 131 16.83 20.44 -12.01
C LEU A 131 17.64 19.24 -11.43
N GLY A 132 18.89 19.04 -11.86
CA GLY A 132 19.76 17.95 -11.40
C GLY A 132 19.69 16.66 -12.24
N VAL A 133 20.53 15.69 -11.92
CA VAL A 133 20.62 14.38 -12.59
C VAL A 133 19.99 13.32 -11.70
N LEU A 134 18.96 12.64 -12.21
CA LEU A 134 18.33 11.51 -11.55
C LEU A 134 19.03 10.22 -11.99
N ARG A 135 19.39 9.37 -11.04
CA ARG A 135 19.98 8.03 -11.29
C ARG A 135 19.62 7.08 -10.16
N SER A 136 19.77 5.78 -10.39
CA SER A 136 19.70 4.79 -9.31
C SER A 136 20.72 5.11 -8.22
N ALA A 137 20.29 4.92 -6.97
CA ALA A 137 21.17 5.06 -5.81
C ALA A 137 22.17 3.91 -5.76
N GLU A 138 23.38 4.21 -5.33
CA GLU A 138 24.45 3.24 -5.08
C GLU A 138 24.85 3.28 -3.61
N LEU A 139 25.56 2.26 -3.11
CA LEU A 139 25.98 2.24 -1.71
C LEU A 139 26.90 3.40 -1.33
N ALA A 140 27.57 4.02 -2.31
CA ALA A 140 28.35 5.23 -2.12
C ALA A 140 27.48 6.45 -1.72
N ASP A 141 26.19 6.45 -2.08
CA ASP A 141 25.25 7.52 -1.74
C ASP A 141 24.66 7.38 -0.32
N LEU A 142 24.93 6.26 0.37
CA LEU A 142 24.29 5.91 1.64
C LEU A 142 24.43 7.01 2.69
N GLU A 143 25.65 7.54 2.87
CA GLU A 143 25.91 8.57 3.88
C GLU A 143 25.17 9.88 3.56
N ASP A 144 25.13 10.27 2.28
CA ASP A 144 24.42 11.47 1.86
C ASP A 144 22.91 11.32 2.05
N ILE A 145 22.35 10.18 1.68
CA ILE A 145 20.93 9.87 1.84
C ILE A 145 20.55 9.89 3.32
N GLN A 146 21.33 9.22 4.18
CA GLN A 146 21.07 9.19 5.63
C GLN A 146 21.16 10.59 6.25
N ARG A 147 22.14 11.39 5.81
CA ARG A 147 22.31 12.77 6.29
C ARG A 147 21.13 13.66 5.92
N VAL A 148 20.60 13.53 4.69
CA VAL A 148 19.54 14.39 4.16
C VAL A 148 18.14 13.92 4.56
N CYS A 149 17.89 12.61 4.54
CA CYS A 149 16.58 12.02 4.80
C CYS A 149 16.37 11.63 6.27
N GLY A 150 17.44 11.53 7.07
CA GLY A 150 17.39 10.99 8.42
C GLY A 150 16.76 9.59 8.41
N ASP A 151 15.82 9.35 9.33
CA ASP A 151 15.15 8.06 9.49
C ASP A 151 13.94 7.88 8.56
N PHE A 152 13.60 8.86 7.70
CA PHE A 152 12.39 8.84 6.88
C PHE A 152 12.28 7.59 5.98
N LEU A 153 13.41 7.13 5.44
CA LEU A 153 13.46 6.00 4.51
C LEU A 153 13.65 4.63 5.21
N GLY A 154 13.89 4.62 6.51
CA GLY A 154 14.24 3.41 7.25
C GLY A 154 15.56 2.77 6.75
N SER A 155 15.54 1.48 6.43
CA SER A 155 16.71 0.69 6.03
C SER A 155 17.28 1.05 4.64
N VAL A 156 17.89 2.24 4.51
CA VAL A 156 18.43 2.79 3.26
C VAL A 156 19.32 1.79 2.50
N ALA A 157 20.29 1.17 3.18
CA ALA A 157 21.20 0.23 2.54
C ALA A 157 20.48 -0.97 1.89
N LEU A 158 19.43 -1.49 2.54
CA LEU A 158 18.63 -2.59 2.00
C LEU A 158 17.81 -2.11 0.79
N ARG A 159 17.21 -0.92 0.86
CA ARG A 159 16.43 -0.34 -0.24
C ARG A 159 17.32 -0.06 -1.48
N ILE A 160 18.56 0.40 -1.27
CA ILE A 160 19.57 0.53 -2.35
C ILE A 160 19.83 -0.84 -3.01
N GLN A 161 20.08 -1.87 -2.21
CA GLN A 161 20.36 -3.22 -2.73
C GLN A 161 19.18 -3.81 -3.51
N LYS A 162 17.94 -3.49 -3.11
CA LYS A 162 16.73 -3.88 -3.83
C LYS A 162 16.46 -3.03 -5.09
N GLY A 163 17.24 -1.98 -5.33
CA GLY A 163 17.02 -1.06 -6.44
C GLY A 163 15.78 -0.17 -6.27
N GLU A 164 15.36 0.09 -5.03
CA GLU A 164 14.15 0.85 -4.69
C GLU A 164 14.42 2.36 -4.57
N LEU A 165 15.69 2.79 -4.55
CA LEU A 165 16.06 4.20 -4.35
C LEU A 165 16.75 4.80 -5.57
N PHE A 166 16.42 6.07 -5.83
CA PHE A 166 16.99 6.91 -6.87
C PHE A 166 17.44 8.23 -6.25
N THR A 167 18.60 8.74 -6.64
CA THR A 167 19.12 10.02 -6.13
C THR A 167 19.06 11.09 -7.21
N CYS A 168 18.69 12.31 -6.82
CA CYS A 168 18.76 13.49 -7.68
C CYS A 168 19.89 14.41 -7.19
N TYR A 169 20.96 14.53 -7.97
CA TYR A 169 22.13 15.36 -7.63
C TYR A 169 22.25 16.59 -8.54
N ARG A 170 22.76 17.69 -8.01
CA ARG A 170 23.30 18.80 -8.81
C ARG A 170 24.73 19.05 -8.37
N GLY A 171 25.69 18.70 -9.23
CA GLY A 171 27.09 18.61 -8.80
C GLY A 171 27.23 17.58 -7.68
N SER A 172 27.73 18.02 -6.52
CA SER A 172 27.88 17.20 -5.31
C SER A 172 26.71 17.31 -4.33
N GLU A 173 25.68 18.10 -4.64
CA GLU A 173 24.57 18.35 -3.72
C GLU A 173 23.40 17.39 -3.97
N LEU A 174 23.01 16.63 -2.94
CA LEU A 174 21.84 15.77 -2.97
C LEU A 174 20.57 16.62 -2.81
N LEU A 175 19.81 16.76 -3.91
CA LEU A 175 18.58 17.54 -3.97
C LEU A 175 17.37 16.77 -3.46
N GLY A 176 17.37 15.45 -3.62
CA GLY A 176 16.28 14.60 -3.18
C GLY A 176 16.47 13.13 -3.57
N VAL A 177 15.56 12.30 -3.09
CA VAL A 177 15.56 10.85 -3.26
C VAL A 177 14.20 10.41 -3.78
N GLY A 178 14.17 9.63 -4.85
CA GLY A 178 13.00 8.92 -5.35
C GLY A 178 12.93 7.52 -4.77
N ILE A 179 11.70 7.03 -4.60
CA ILE A 179 11.40 5.73 -4.00
C ILE A 179 10.46 4.99 -4.95
N VAL A 180 10.78 3.73 -5.25
CA VAL A 180 9.91 2.82 -6.01
C VAL A 180 9.83 1.50 -5.24
N GLU A 181 8.67 1.21 -4.67
CA GLU A 181 8.39 -0.03 -3.93
C GLU A 181 7.44 -0.91 -4.75
N ARG A 182 7.94 -2.05 -5.21
CA ARG A 182 7.13 -3.00 -5.98
C ARG A 182 6.17 -3.75 -5.05
N SER A 183 4.92 -3.86 -5.48
CA SER A 183 3.91 -4.61 -4.73
C SER A 183 4.24 -6.10 -4.75
N ALA A 184 4.06 -6.76 -3.61
CA ALA A 184 4.21 -8.20 -3.46
C ALA A 184 2.92 -8.98 -3.81
N LEU A 185 1.76 -8.34 -3.72
CA LEU A 185 0.43 -8.92 -3.95
C LEU A 185 -0.15 -8.58 -5.33
N ILE A 186 0.15 -7.39 -5.85
CA ILE A 186 -0.40 -6.86 -7.11
C ILE A 186 0.71 -6.80 -8.17
N GLU A 187 0.75 -7.82 -9.02
CA GLU A 187 1.74 -7.91 -10.09
C GLU A 187 1.70 -6.69 -11.03
N GLY A 188 2.88 -6.23 -11.45
CA GLY A 188 3.01 -5.09 -12.35
C GLY A 188 2.75 -3.72 -11.71
N THR A 189 2.47 -3.66 -10.40
CA THR A 189 2.22 -2.40 -9.68
C THR A 189 3.39 -2.03 -8.77
N ALA A 190 3.65 -0.73 -8.65
CA ALA A 190 4.59 -0.18 -7.69
C ALA A 190 4.02 1.08 -7.05
N SER A 191 4.30 1.28 -5.77
CA SER A 191 4.14 2.57 -5.11
C SER A 191 5.36 3.43 -5.38
N ILE A 192 5.14 4.71 -5.69
CA ILE A 192 6.21 5.68 -5.91
C ILE A 192 6.14 6.78 -4.86
N GLY A 193 7.29 7.31 -4.50
CA GLY A 193 7.41 8.41 -3.55
C GLY A 193 8.67 9.21 -3.78
N MET A 194 8.77 10.34 -3.08
CA MET A 194 9.94 11.19 -3.16
C MET A 194 10.16 11.93 -1.84
N PHE A 195 11.43 12.14 -1.52
CA PHE A 195 11.88 13.05 -0.49
C PHE A 195 12.65 14.19 -1.17
N THR A 196 12.27 15.45 -0.91
CA THR A 196 13.04 16.61 -1.38
C THR A 196 13.76 17.23 -0.19
N ASN A 197 15.07 17.40 -0.32
CA ASN A 197 15.91 18.08 0.67
C ASN A 197 15.31 19.46 0.99
N GLU A 198 15.18 19.78 2.28
CA GLU A 198 14.43 20.94 2.76
C GLU A 198 14.94 22.25 2.14
N SER A 199 16.26 22.36 1.99
CA SER A 199 16.94 23.53 1.41
C SER A 199 16.59 23.77 -0.07
N TYR A 200 16.02 22.77 -0.76
CA TYR A 200 15.72 22.82 -2.18
C TYR A 200 14.22 22.61 -2.50
N ARG A 201 13.35 22.70 -1.49
CA ARG A 201 11.89 22.62 -1.69
C ARG A 201 11.37 23.79 -2.53
N HIS A 202 10.20 23.60 -3.13
CA HIS A 202 9.50 24.58 -3.99
C HIS A 202 10.23 24.97 -5.30
N GLN A 203 11.25 24.20 -5.71
CA GLN A 203 11.99 24.44 -6.95
C GLN A 203 11.68 23.43 -8.06
N GLY A 204 10.61 22.63 -7.92
CA GLY A 204 10.22 21.62 -8.91
C GLY A 204 10.98 20.29 -8.84
N ILE A 205 11.90 20.11 -7.90
CA ILE A 205 12.69 18.87 -7.75
C ILE A 205 11.81 17.65 -7.48
N GLY A 206 10.85 17.73 -6.56
CA GLY A 206 9.94 16.61 -6.29
C GLY A 206 9.16 16.17 -7.52
N ARG A 207 8.70 17.12 -8.35
CA ARG A 207 8.06 16.82 -9.64
C ARG A 207 9.03 16.09 -10.58
N LYS A 208 10.27 16.58 -10.70
CA LYS A 208 11.28 15.91 -11.52
C LYS A 208 11.55 14.47 -11.09
N ILE A 209 11.63 14.23 -9.78
CA ILE A 209 11.87 12.88 -9.24
C ILE A 209 10.68 11.95 -9.55
N ILE A 210 9.44 12.43 -9.44
CA ILE A 210 8.25 11.61 -9.72
C ILE A 210 8.07 11.35 -11.22
N CYS A 211 8.46 12.30 -12.08
CA CYS A 211 8.23 12.22 -13.52
C CYS A 211 9.42 11.68 -14.33
N GLY A 212 10.60 11.50 -13.73
CA GLY A 212 11.84 11.11 -14.40
C GLY A 212 12.17 9.64 -14.18
#